data_AF-A0A812P8Y8-F1
#
_entry.id   AF-A0A812P8Y8-F1
#
_cell.length_a   1.000
_cell.length_b   1.000
_cell.length_c   1.000
_cell.angle_alpha   90.00
_cell.angle_beta   90.00
_cell.angle_gamma   90.00
#
_symmetry.space_group_name_H-M   'P 1'
#
loop_
_entity.id
_entity.type
_entity.pdbx_description
1 polymer ?
#
loop_
_entity_poly.entity_id
_entity_poly.type
_entity_poly.pdbx_seq_one_letter_code
_entity_poly.pdbx_strand_id
1 'polypeptide(L)'
;MAAAAFRRCSLFGHAGLVPMRRLAPEGCRITTAPASVARWQAKRWDVQAFPIPSGRSFSAVSSDDMELLKRRKRLTWRAKSRGWLELDVLMGTFVEKHIADFDSGKLDLLEEVLELENPDLFKWFTKQVPVPEELLKENEVMQLMMEYVKSDHTSDFSVKGA
;
A
#
# COMPACT_ATOMS: atom_id res chain seq x y z
N MET A 1 4.64 -54.15 -18.92
CA MET A 1 5.83 -54.96 -18.62
C MET A 1 6.71 -54.21 -17.65
N ALA A 2 6.60 -54.54 -16.35
CA ALA A 2 7.64 -54.54 -15.32
C ALA A 2 6.96 -54.94 -13.99
N ALA A 3 7.28 -56.14 -13.53
CA ALA A 3 6.98 -56.69 -12.20
C ALA A 3 7.80 -55.89 -11.13
N ALA A 4 7.61 -55.99 -9.81
CA ALA A 4 7.21 -57.12 -9.00
C ALA A 4 6.91 -56.69 -7.54
N ALA A 5 6.03 -57.48 -6.90
CA ALA A 5 6.15 -58.11 -5.58
C ALA A 5 6.53 -57.26 -4.33
N PHE A 6 5.63 -57.11 -3.35
CA PHE A 6 5.40 -58.05 -2.22
C PHE A 6 6.62 -58.19 -1.29
N ARG A 7 6.53 -57.65 -0.07
CA ARG A 7 6.54 -58.45 1.17
C ARG A 7 6.34 -57.58 2.41
N ARG A 8 5.21 -57.82 3.03
CA ARG A 8 4.91 -57.60 4.45
C ARG A 8 5.83 -58.53 5.26
N CYS A 9 6.59 -57.99 6.20
CA CYS A 9 7.17 -58.75 7.30
C CYS A 9 6.97 -57.96 8.59
N SER A 10 5.93 -58.36 9.32
CA SER A 10 5.79 -58.15 10.76
C SER A 10 6.70 -59.13 11.51
N LEU A 11 6.86 -58.86 12.82
CA LEU A 11 7.51 -59.64 13.89
C LEU A 11 8.89 -59.04 14.26
N PHE A 12 9.25 -58.74 15.51
CA PHE A 12 8.80 -59.09 16.87
C PHE A 12 9.05 -57.85 17.77
N GLY A 13 8.24 -57.52 18.79
CA GLY A 13 8.37 -58.02 20.16
C GLY A 13 9.57 -57.37 20.88
N HIS A 14 9.53 -56.85 22.11
CA HIS A 14 8.61 -56.93 23.23
C HIS A 14 9.09 -55.91 24.29
N ALA A 15 8.16 -55.44 25.12
CA ALA A 15 8.38 -54.96 26.51
C ALA A 15 9.18 -53.67 26.78
N GLY A 16 8.59 -52.79 27.60
CA GLY A 16 9.35 -51.81 28.39
C GLY A 16 8.57 -50.55 28.73
N LEU A 17 7.77 -50.58 29.80
CA LEU A 17 7.41 -49.37 30.56
C LEU A 17 8.68 -48.55 30.86
N VAL A 18 8.66 -47.22 30.67
CA VAL A 18 8.92 -46.20 31.72
C VAL A 18 8.40 -44.83 31.24
N PRO A 19 7.62 -44.09 32.06
CA PRO A 19 7.29 -42.69 31.79
C PRO A 19 8.49 -41.79 32.09
N MET A 20 8.96 -41.05 31.09
CA MET A 20 10.08 -40.11 31.24
C MET A 20 9.61 -38.83 31.97
N ARG A 21 9.47 -38.92 33.30
CA ARG A 21 9.49 -37.75 34.18
C ARG A 21 10.87 -37.12 34.08
N ARG A 22 10.96 -35.96 33.41
CA ARG A 22 12.13 -35.10 33.45
C ARG A 22 12.15 -34.41 34.82
N LEU A 23 12.88 -35.00 35.76
CA LEU A 23 13.28 -34.35 37.01
C LEU A 23 14.23 -33.21 36.64
N ALA A 24 13.81 -31.98 36.93
CA ALA A 24 14.67 -30.82 36.90
C ALA A 24 15.68 -30.92 38.05
N PRO A 25 17.00 -30.84 37.81
CA PRO A 25 17.94 -30.55 38.87
C PRO A 25 17.86 -29.06 39.20
N GLU A 26 17.33 -28.78 40.39
CA GLU A 26 17.53 -27.53 41.10
C GLU A 26 19.03 -27.24 41.21
N GLY A 27 19.48 -26.09 40.69
CA GLY A 27 20.84 -25.60 40.90
C GLY A 27 21.72 -25.55 39.65
N CYS A 28 21.36 -24.75 38.65
CA CYS A 28 22.36 -24.17 37.77
C CYS A 28 21.99 -22.71 37.46
N ARG A 29 22.53 -21.79 38.27
CA ARG A 29 22.64 -20.38 37.91
C ARG A 29 23.58 -20.29 36.72
N ILE A 30 23.04 -20.07 35.54
CA ILE A 30 23.83 -19.58 34.41
C ILE A 30 23.69 -18.07 34.38
N THR A 31 24.84 -17.46 34.55
CA THR A 31 25.13 -16.04 34.66
C THR A 31 24.91 -15.31 33.34
N THR A 32 24.33 -14.10 33.44
CA THR A 32 24.42 -12.95 32.53
C THR A 32 24.95 -13.16 31.11
N ALA A 33 24.07 -12.98 30.12
CA ALA A 33 24.41 -12.84 28.71
C ALA A 33 25.35 -11.64 28.45
N PRO A 34 26.30 -11.75 27.50
CA PRO A 34 27.20 -10.65 27.14
C PRO A 34 26.46 -9.47 26.50
N ALA A 35 26.85 -8.25 26.89
CA ALA A 35 26.21 -6.98 26.60
C ALA A 35 26.15 -6.56 25.10
N SER A 36 26.57 -7.39 24.16
CA SER A 36 26.71 -7.03 22.73
C SER A 36 25.67 -7.66 21.79
N VAL A 37 24.88 -8.64 22.24
CA VAL A 37 23.75 -9.20 21.44
C VAL A 37 22.42 -8.46 21.70
N ALA A 38 22.39 -7.56 22.67
CA ALA A 38 21.21 -6.72 22.99
C ALA A 38 21.14 -5.43 22.16
N ARG A 39 21.64 -5.39 20.92
CA ARG A 39 21.65 -4.17 20.09
C ARG A 39 20.56 -4.12 19.00
N TRP A 40 19.80 -5.19 18.79
CA TRP A 40 18.78 -5.23 17.73
C TRP A 40 17.32 -5.32 18.21
N GLN A 41 17.07 -5.37 19.52
CA GLN A 41 15.71 -5.54 20.05
C GLN A 41 15.40 -4.54 21.16
N ALA A 42 15.45 -3.25 20.86
CA ALA A 42 14.83 -2.21 21.70
C ALA A 42 14.70 -0.87 20.97
N LYS A 43 14.15 -0.86 19.74
CA LYS A 43 13.25 0.25 19.38
C LYS A 43 11.85 -0.14 19.84
N ARG A 44 11.75 -0.38 21.15
CA ARG A 44 10.51 -0.29 21.91
C ARG A 44 10.08 1.15 21.66
N TRP A 45 9.09 1.34 20.81
CA TRP A 45 8.43 2.63 20.67
C TRP A 45 8.10 3.05 22.10
N ASP A 46 8.74 4.13 22.55
CA ASP A 46 8.48 4.74 23.83
C ASP A 46 7.05 5.26 23.72
N VAL A 47 6.08 4.40 24.03
CA VAL A 47 4.67 4.76 24.14
C VAL A 47 4.57 5.52 25.46
N GLN A 48 5.22 6.70 25.53
CA GLN A 48 4.78 7.73 26.45
C GLN A 48 3.28 7.81 26.25
N ALA A 49 2.55 7.61 27.34
CA ALA A 49 1.10 7.68 27.36
C ALA A 49 0.71 9.07 26.88
N PHE A 50 0.53 9.22 25.57
CA PHE A 50 -0.06 10.40 24.99
C PHE A 50 -1.42 10.54 25.67
N PRO A 51 -1.69 11.63 26.39
CA PRO A 51 -2.95 11.82 27.08
C PRO A 51 -4.03 11.77 26.02
N ILE A 52 -4.76 10.65 25.95
CA ILE A 52 -5.88 10.50 25.03
C ILE A 52 -6.92 11.50 25.53
N PRO A 53 -7.22 12.59 24.79
CA PRO A 53 -8.25 13.51 25.23
C PRO A 53 -9.56 12.74 25.28
N SER A 54 -10.11 12.59 26.47
CA SER A 54 -11.34 11.82 26.78
C SER A 54 -12.61 12.37 26.13
N GLY A 55 -12.49 13.40 25.27
CA GLY A 55 -13.59 14.09 24.59
C GLY A 55 -13.60 13.96 23.07
N ARG A 56 -12.74 13.15 22.44
CA ARG A 56 -12.85 12.94 20.99
C ARG A 56 -13.99 11.98 20.70
N SER A 57 -15.20 12.52 20.49
CA SER A 57 -16.30 11.76 19.92
C SER A 57 -15.90 11.28 18.52
N PHE A 58 -15.68 9.97 18.38
CA PHE A 58 -15.63 9.34 17.07
C PHE A 58 -17.06 9.36 16.54
N SER A 59 -17.42 10.46 15.90
CA SER A 59 -18.65 10.49 15.10
C SER A 59 -18.48 9.43 14.02
N ALA A 60 -19.38 8.45 14.01
CA ALA A 60 -19.42 7.43 12.97
C ALA A 60 -19.62 8.15 11.64
N VAL A 61 -18.57 8.20 10.82
CA VAL A 61 -18.65 8.67 9.44
C VAL A 61 -19.74 7.84 8.76
N SER A 62 -20.63 8.49 8.01
CA SER A 62 -21.72 7.79 7.32
C SER A 62 -21.13 6.69 6.41
N SER A 63 -21.89 5.61 6.17
CA SER A 63 -21.42 4.51 5.33
C SER A 63 -21.07 5.01 3.91
N ASP A 64 -21.87 5.94 3.39
CA ASP A 64 -21.71 6.52 2.05
C ASP A 64 -20.44 7.37 1.96
N ASP A 65 -20.16 8.20 2.97
CA ASP A 65 -18.92 8.99 3.03
C ASP A 65 -17.69 8.08 3.07
N MET A 66 -17.77 6.96 3.80
CA MET A 66 -16.68 5.98 3.85
C MET A 66 -16.43 5.30 2.49
N GLU A 67 -17.47 5.05 1.69
CA GLU A 67 -17.33 4.52 0.33
C GLU A 67 -16.68 5.53 -0.62
N LEU A 68 -17.11 6.79 -0.56
CA LEU A 68 -16.49 7.87 -1.34
C LEU A 68 -15.00 8.02 -0.97
N LEU A 69 -14.66 8.01 0.32
CA LEU A 69 -13.27 8.08 0.77
C LEU A 69 -12.42 6.89 0.29
N LYS A 70 -12.99 5.67 0.28
CA LYS A 70 -12.30 4.49 -0.28
C LYS A 70 -12.07 4.66 -1.78
N ARG A 71 -13.07 5.14 -2.52
CA ARG A 71 -12.98 5.38 -3.96
C ARG A 71 -11.90 6.41 -4.27
N ARG A 72 -11.88 7.53 -3.54
CA ARG A 72 -10.87 8.57 -3.66
C ARG A 72 -9.46 8.01 -3.46
N LYS A 73 -9.23 7.28 -2.37
CA LYS A 73 -7.93 6.65 -2.08
C LYS A 73 -7.49 5.67 -3.17
N ARG A 74 -8.42 4.87 -3.71
CA ARG A 74 -8.13 3.94 -4.82
C ARG A 74 -7.67 4.69 -6.07
N LEU A 75 -8.37 5.76 -6.45
CA LEU A 75 -8.04 6.56 -7.62
C LEU A 75 -6.69 7.29 -7.45
N THR A 76 -6.42 7.87 -6.28
CA THR A 76 -5.12 8.47 -5.98
C THR A 76 -3.99 7.45 -6.10
N TRP A 77 -4.18 6.24 -5.57
CA TRP A 77 -3.17 5.20 -5.67
C TRP A 77 -2.92 4.77 -7.13
N ARG A 78 -3.99 4.60 -7.93
CA ARG A 78 -3.88 4.28 -9.36
C ARG A 78 -3.13 5.38 -10.13
N ALA A 79 -3.41 6.64 -9.86
CA ALA A 79 -2.75 7.78 -10.50
C ALA A 79 -1.23 7.82 -10.26
N LYS A 80 -0.76 7.24 -9.14
CA LYS A 80 0.66 7.25 -8.71
C LYS A 80 1.41 5.94 -8.99
N SER A 81 0.73 4.92 -9.52
CA SER A 81 1.26 3.55 -9.61
C SER A 81 1.35 3.05 -11.05
N ARG A 82 1.62 3.93 -12.02
CA ARG A 82 1.67 3.56 -13.44
C ARG A 82 3.05 3.12 -13.92
N GLY A 83 4.11 3.45 -13.17
CA GLY A 83 5.49 3.07 -13.49
C GLY A 83 6.19 4.02 -14.44
N TRP A 84 5.59 5.19 -14.70
CA TRP A 84 6.19 6.30 -15.44
C TRP A 84 6.27 7.48 -14.48
N LEU A 85 7.46 7.73 -13.94
CA LEU A 85 7.67 8.66 -12.83
C LEU A 85 7.11 10.06 -13.14
N GLU A 86 7.28 10.52 -14.38
CA GLU A 86 6.83 11.84 -14.84
C GLU A 86 5.30 11.96 -14.78
N LEU A 87 4.57 10.94 -15.26
CA LEU A 87 3.10 10.93 -15.17
C LEU A 87 2.64 10.72 -13.73
N ASP A 88 3.30 9.83 -12.99
CA ASP A 88 2.93 9.48 -11.62
C ASP A 88 3.01 10.71 -10.71
N VAL A 89 4.03 11.56 -10.88
CA VAL A 89 4.16 12.81 -10.14
C VAL A 89 3.15 13.86 -10.63
N LEU A 90 3.02 14.05 -11.94
CA LEU A 90 2.12 15.05 -12.52
C LEU A 90 0.66 14.77 -12.14
N MET A 91 0.20 13.55 -12.35
CA MET A 91 -1.17 13.15 -12.07
C MET A 91 -1.39 12.93 -10.58
N GLY A 92 -0.39 12.39 -9.86
CA GLY A 92 -0.45 12.25 -8.41
C GLY A 92 -0.67 13.58 -7.69
N THR A 93 0.13 14.61 -8.02
CA THR A 93 0.01 15.93 -7.39
C THR A 93 -1.29 16.64 -7.76
N PHE A 94 -1.73 16.51 -9.02
CA PHE A 94 -3.05 17.01 -9.44
C PHE A 94 -4.17 16.38 -8.63
N VAL A 95 -4.20 15.04 -8.57
CA VAL A 95 -5.26 14.32 -7.86
C VAL A 95 -5.24 14.65 -6.38
N GLU A 96 -4.08 14.69 -5.72
CA GLU A 96 -3.99 15.05 -4.30
C GLU A 96 -4.56 16.44 -3.98
N LYS A 97 -4.40 17.41 -4.88
CA LYS A 97 -4.92 18.77 -4.71
C LYS A 97 -6.42 18.86 -4.94
N HIS A 98 -6.95 18.14 -5.91
CA HIS A 98 -8.35 18.31 -6.36
C HIS A 98 -9.33 17.27 -5.83
N ILE A 99 -8.86 16.11 -5.34
CA ILE A 99 -9.74 15.00 -4.97
C ILE A 99 -10.66 15.29 -3.77
N ALA A 100 -10.30 16.28 -2.94
CA ALA A 100 -11.14 16.74 -1.85
C ALA A 100 -12.40 17.47 -2.35
N ASP A 101 -12.28 18.19 -3.47
CA ASP A 101 -13.34 19.00 -4.07
C ASP A 101 -14.16 18.25 -5.13
N PHE A 102 -13.74 17.02 -5.47
CA PHE A 102 -14.42 16.20 -6.47
C PHE A 102 -15.66 15.51 -5.91
N ASP A 103 -16.78 15.73 -6.61
CA ASP A 103 -18.02 14.98 -6.46
C ASP A 103 -17.93 13.58 -7.09
N SER A 104 -18.88 12.71 -6.77
CA SER A 104 -19.06 11.39 -7.37
C SER A 104 -18.90 11.37 -8.89
N GLY A 105 -19.55 12.27 -9.63
CA GLY A 105 -19.46 12.33 -11.09
C GLY A 105 -18.06 12.69 -11.60
N LYS A 106 -17.35 13.60 -10.91
CA LYS A 106 -15.96 13.94 -11.23
C LYS A 106 -15.00 12.78 -10.97
N LEU A 107 -15.31 11.94 -9.98
CA LEU A 107 -14.53 10.73 -9.71
C LEU A 107 -14.72 9.69 -10.82
N ASP A 108 -15.90 9.60 -11.43
CA ASP A 108 -16.15 8.76 -12.61
C ASP A 108 -15.32 9.24 -13.81
N LEU A 109 -15.37 10.54 -14.12
CA LEU A 109 -14.58 11.14 -15.21
C LEU A 109 -13.06 11.00 -14.97
N LEU A 110 -12.62 11.10 -13.72
CA LEU A 110 -11.22 10.82 -13.37
C LEU A 110 -10.87 9.34 -13.63
N GLU A 111 -11.78 8.41 -13.36
CA GLU A 111 -11.58 6.98 -13.63
C GLU A 111 -11.45 6.71 -15.13
N GLU A 112 -12.24 7.38 -15.97
CA GLU A 112 -12.11 7.33 -17.44
C GLU A 112 -10.74 7.82 -17.92
N VAL A 113 -10.31 8.99 -17.45
CA VAL A 113 -8.97 9.52 -17.78
C VAL A 113 -7.86 8.59 -17.29
N LEU A 114 -8.08 7.88 -16.18
CA LEU A 114 -7.09 6.95 -15.65
C LEU A 114 -6.94 5.67 -16.48
N GLU A 115 -7.97 5.27 -17.23
CA GLU A 115 -7.99 4.09 -18.11
C GLU A 115 -7.27 4.31 -19.45
N LEU A 116 -7.01 5.57 -19.82
CA LEU A 116 -6.30 5.93 -21.05
C LEU A 116 -4.83 5.46 -21.02
N GLU A 117 -4.28 5.19 -22.20
CA GLU A 117 -2.90 4.69 -22.32
C GLU A 117 -1.84 5.75 -21.94
N ASN A 118 -0.83 5.33 -21.17
CA ASN A 118 0.26 6.20 -20.71
C ASN A 118 0.98 6.96 -21.84
N PRO A 119 1.32 6.35 -23.00
CA PRO A 119 2.04 7.05 -24.06
C PRO A 119 1.25 8.22 -24.65
N ASP A 120 -0.07 8.09 -24.74
CA ASP A 120 -0.92 9.13 -25.32
C ASP A 120 -1.16 10.25 -24.31
N LEU A 121 -1.43 9.90 -23.05
CA LEU A 121 -1.45 10.86 -21.94
C LEU A 121 -0.18 11.70 -21.90
N PHE A 122 0.99 11.08 -22.04
CA PHE A 122 2.26 11.80 -22.03
C PHE A 122 2.41 12.77 -23.21
N LYS A 123 2.08 12.34 -24.43
CA LYS A 123 2.15 13.20 -25.64
C LYS A 123 1.23 14.41 -25.50
N TRP A 124 0.05 14.23 -24.91
CA TRP A 124 -0.90 15.29 -24.65
C TRP A 124 -0.39 16.29 -23.61
N PHE A 125 0.09 15.82 -22.46
CA PHE A 125 0.63 16.70 -21.42
C PHE A 125 1.86 17.47 -21.88
N THR A 126 2.73 16.84 -22.67
CA THR A 126 3.92 17.49 -23.25
C THR A 126 3.62 18.36 -24.48
N LYS A 127 2.34 18.49 -24.88
CA LYS A 127 1.88 19.26 -26.06
C LYS A 127 2.51 18.79 -27.38
N GLN A 128 3.03 17.57 -27.44
CA GLN A 128 3.56 16.98 -28.68
C GLN A 128 2.44 16.68 -29.69
N VAL A 129 1.27 16.30 -29.17
CA VAL A 129 0.06 16.01 -29.96
C VAL A 129 -1.12 16.76 -29.33
N PRO A 130 -2.00 17.38 -30.13
CA PRO A 130 -3.22 17.98 -29.60
C PRO A 130 -4.15 16.92 -29.01
N VAL A 131 -4.78 17.24 -27.88
CA VAL A 131 -5.81 16.36 -27.30
C VAL A 131 -7.03 16.35 -28.22
N PRO A 132 -7.63 15.19 -28.50
CA PRO A 132 -8.90 15.10 -29.23
C PRO A 132 -9.96 16.01 -28.58
N GLU A 133 -10.66 16.81 -29.39
CA GLU A 133 -11.68 17.73 -28.87
C GLU A 133 -12.86 17.00 -28.22
N GLU A 134 -13.14 15.77 -28.66
CA GLU A 134 -14.20 14.92 -28.11
C GLU A 134 -13.91 14.63 -26.63
N LEU A 135 -12.70 14.16 -26.32
CA LEU A 135 -12.26 13.91 -24.94
C LEU A 135 -12.27 15.19 -24.09
N LEU A 136 -11.92 16.34 -24.67
CA LEU A 136 -11.98 17.61 -23.93
C LEU A 136 -13.41 18.04 -23.62
N LYS A 137 -14.39 17.76 -24.49
CA LYS A 137 -15.80 18.12 -24.28
C LYS A 137 -16.50 17.16 -23.33
N GLU A 138 -16.15 15.89 -23.39
CA GLU A 138 -16.74 14.83 -22.56
C GLU A 138 -16.19 14.84 -21.13
N ASN A 139 -14.88 15.07 -20.97
CA ASN A 139 -14.20 14.93 -19.68
C ASN A 139 -13.73 16.28 -19.12
N GLU A 140 -14.50 16.86 -18.20
CA GLU A 140 -14.14 18.12 -17.51
C GLU A 140 -12.84 17.99 -16.70
N VAL A 141 -12.56 16.80 -16.16
CA VAL A 141 -11.32 16.52 -15.41
C VAL A 141 -10.08 16.62 -16.29
N MET A 142 -10.18 16.22 -17.56
CA MET A 142 -9.07 16.34 -18.51
C MET A 142 -8.75 17.81 -18.81
N GLN A 143 -9.77 18.66 -18.90
CA GLN A 143 -9.57 20.11 -19.06
C GLN A 143 -8.86 20.72 -17.84
N LEU A 144 -9.30 20.36 -16.63
CA LEU A 144 -8.68 20.82 -15.38
C LEU A 144 -7.22 20.36 -15.30
N MET A 145 -6.93 19.14 -15.72
CA MET A 145 -5.57 18.60 -15.73
C MET A 145 -4.69 19.32 -16.76
N MET A 146 -5.21 19.62 -17.95
CA MET A 146 -4.50 20.44 -18.94
C MET A 146 -4.22 21.86 -18.46
N GLU A 147 -5.18 22.48 -17.78
CA GLU A 147 -5.01 23.81 -17.17
C GLU A 147 -3.99 23.79 -16.04
N TYR A 148 -4.00 22.72 -15.24
CA TYR A 148 -2.94 22.44 -14.27
C TYR A 148 -1.60 22.38 -15.02
N VAL A 149 -1.39 21.51 -16.01
CA VAL A 149 -0.09 21.45 -16.71
C VAL A 149 0.37 22.80 -17.28
N LYS A 150 -0.53 23.67 -17.76
CA LYS A 150 -0.19 25.01 -18.27
C LYS A 150 0.27 25.99 -17.21
N SER A 151 -0.13 25.84 -15.94
CA SER A 151 0.16 26.78 -14.85
C SER A 151 1.53 26.56 -14.18
N ASP A 152 2.42 25.79 -14.82
CA ASP A 152 3.83 25.55 -14.43
C ASP A 152 4.03 25.04 -12.98
N HIS A 153 3.64 23.79 -12.74
CA HIS A 153 3.99 23.02 -11.52
C HIS A 153 5.31 22.26 -11.67
N THR A 154 6.07 22.53 -12.73
CA THR A 154 7.32 21.82 -13.04
C THR A 154 8.44 22.08 -12.04
N SER A 155 8.25 23.01 -11.11
CA SER A 155 9.24 23.38 -10.09
C SER A 155 9.37 22.38 -8.93
N ASP A 156 8.38 21.51 -8.69
CA ASP A 156 8.42 20.53 -7.58
C ASP A 156 8.91 19.13 -8.01
N PHE A 157 9.27 18.95 -9.29
CA PHE A 157 9.97 17.74 -9.78
C PHE A 157 11.39 17.57 -9.20
N SER A 158 11.83 18.50 -8.34
CA SER A 158 13.07 18.38 -7.57
C SER A 158 12.85 17.40 -6.41
N VAL A 159 13.07 16.12 -6.71
CA VAL A 159 13.10 14.98 -5.80
C VAL A 159 13.71 15.36 -4.45
N LYS A 160 12.88 15.55 -3.42
CA LYS A 160 13.33 15.47 -2.01
C LYS A 160 13.60 14.00 -1.68
N GLY A 161 14.73 13.51 -2.17
CA GLY A 161 15.33 12.26 -1.73
C GLY A 161 16.08 12.53 -0.43
N ALA A 162 15.56 12.01 0.68
CA ALA A 162 16.24 11.93 1.97
C ALA A 162 16.01 10.53 2.56
#